data_AF-A0A8T5AYL3-F1
#
_entry.id   AF-A0A8T5AYL3-F1
#
_cell.length_a   1.000
_cell.length_b   1.000
_cell.length_c   1.000
_cell.angle_alpha   90.00
_cell.angle_beta   90.00
_cell.angle_gamma   90.00
#
_symmetry.space_group_name_H-M   'P 1'
#
loop_
_entity.id
_entity.type
_entity.pdbx_description
1 polymer ?
#
loop_
_entity_poly.entity_id
_entity_poly.type
_entity_poly.pdbx_seq_one_letter_code
_entity_poly.pdbx_strand_id
1 'polypeptide(L)'
;TSLMPSFSIEDFKRISGRDLTIVSRRNIEDEDGALILDKAKCGKVALLVPGDPLIATTHIALRIKAERMGIKTRVVHGASIVSAAIGLSGLQNYRFGKSVTIPFPDKGGISQTPYSVITENKMRSLHTLCFLDIRAEEARYMTVKEALEILLALEECNKLGLIERGDLAVGIARAGSKDATIKAGSISELINFDFGGPPHSLIIPSDNLHFMEAEALITLADAPRWVMEMIK
;
A
#
# COMPACT_ATOMS: atom_id res chain seq x y z
N THR A 1 -11.39 5.84 0.85
CA THR A 1 -10.32 5.82 -0.17
C THR A 1 -9.02 6.26 0.47
N SER A 2 -7.88 5.99 -0.15
CA SER A 2 -6.57 6.43 0.40
C SER A 2 -6.48 7.96 0.43
N LEU A 3 -5.74 8.50 1.40
CA LEU A 3 -5.44 9.93 1.49
C LEU A 3 -4.50 10.33 0.35
N MET A 4 -4.79 11.44 -0.32
CA MET A 4 -3.87 12.10 -1.24
C MET A 4 -3.32 13.36 -0.58
N PRO A 5 -2.12 13.32 0.01
CA PRO A 5 -1.50 14.52 0.59
C PRO A 5 -1.45 15.64 -0.45
N SER A 6 -1.81 16.86 -0.06
CA SER A 6 -1.81 18.06 -0.91
C SER A 6 -2.84 18.10 -2.04
N PHE A 7 -3.77 17.15 -2.14
CA PHE A 7 -4.88 17.26 -3.09
C PHE A 7 -5.94 18.26 -2.60
N SER A 8 -6.24 19.26 -3.42
CA SER A 8 -7.30 20.23 -3.19
C SER A 8 -8.39 20.13 -4.27
N ILE A 9 -9.64 20.01 -3.84
CA ILE A 9 -10.81 20.02 -4.72
C ILE A 9 -10.90 21.35 -5.47
N GLU A 10 -10.57 22.46 -4.81
CA GLU A 10 -10.60 23.79 -5.41
C GLU A 10 -9.54 23.94 -6.50
N ASP A 11 -8.32 23.47 -6.26
CA ASP A 11 -7.26 23.50 -7.26
C ASP A 11 -7.61 22.61 -8.46
N PHE A 12 -8.16 21.42 -8.21
CA PHE A 12 -8.63 20.55 -9.28
C PHE A 12 -9.75 21.21 -10.10
N LYS A 13 -10.72 21.85 -9.44
CA LYS A 13 -11.80 22.57 -10.12
C LYS A 13 -11.26 23.71 -10.97
N ARG A 14 -10.28 24.47 -10.46
CA ARG A 14 -9.59 25.54 -11.20
C ARG A 14 -8.88 25.02 -12.46
N ILE A 15 -8.19 23.89 -12.35
CA ILE A 15 -7.41 23.31 -13.47
C ILE A 15 -8.34 22.63 -14.50
N SER A 16 -9.32 21.86 -14.03
CA SER A 16 -10.19 21.07 -14.91
C SER A 16 -11.37 21.86 -15.49
N GLY A 17 -11.74 22.97 -14.87
CA GLY A 17 -12.98 23.70 -15.18
C GLY A 17 -14.25 22.89 -14.91
N ARG A 18 -14.16 21.83 -14.09
CA ARG A 18 -15.27 20.91 -13.81
C ARG A 18 -15.48 20.76 -12.31
N ASP A 19 -16.75 20.66 -11.93
CA ASP A 19 -17.12 20.29 -10.56
C ASP A 19 -16.82 18.82 -10.28
N LEU A 20 -16.39 18.54 -9.04
CA LEU A 20 -16.16 17.20 -8.52
C LEU A 20 -17.34 16.78 -7.65
N THR A 21 -17.82 15.56 -7.85
CA THR A 21 -18.72 14.88 -6.91
C THR A 21 -17.91 13.85 -6.14
N ILE A 22 -17.80 14.02 -4.83
CA ILE A 22 -17.14 13.03 -3.97
C ILE A 22 -18.05 11.81 -3.86
N VAL A 23 -17.47 10.63 -4.10
CA VAL A 23 -18.15 9.34 -3.99
C VAL A 23 -17.54 8.54 -2.86
N SER A 24 -18.39 8.01 -1.98
CA SER A 24 -17.95 7.18 -0.85
C SER A 24 -17.75 5.72 -1.30
N ARG A 25 -17.12 4.91 -0.42
CA ARG A 25 -17.04 3.45 -0.63
C ARG A 25 -18.43 2.84 -0.77
N ARG A 26 -19.36 3.24 0.11
CA ARG A 26 -20.77 2.84 0.08
C ARG A 26 -21.42 3.11 -1.28
N ASN A 27 -21.16 4.27 -1.90
CA ASN A 27 -21.76 4.57 -3.22
C ASN A 27 -21.25 3.65 -4.34
N ILE A 28 -20.02 3.15 -4.22
CA ILE A 28 -19.39 2.29 -5.23
C ILE A 28 -19.71 0.82 -4.99
N GLU A 29 -19.64 0.37 -3.74
CA GLU A 29 -19.75 -1.03 -3.35
C GLU A 29 -21.20 -1.38 -2.96
N ASP A 30 -21.76 -0.75 -1.93
CA ASP A 30 -23.09 -1.12 -1.39
C ASP A 30 -24.25 -0.66 -2.27
N GLU A 31 -24.13 0.52 -2.86
CA GLU A 31 -25.09 1.08 -3.83
C GLU A 31 -24.69 0.77 -5.27
N ASP A 32 -23.71 -0.13 -5.43
CA ASP A 32 -23.54 -0.88 -6.66
C ASP A 32 -23.16 0.05 -7.85
N GLY A 33 -22.57 1.21 -7.53
CA GLY A 33 -22.15 2.26 -8.45
C GLY A 33 -23.27 3.00 -9.18
N ALA A 34 -24.53 2.90 -8.72
CA ALA A 34 -25.70 3.44 -9.42
C ALA A 34 -25.55 4.92 -9.79
N LEU A 35 -25.06 5.74 -8.86
CA LEU A 35 -24.80 7.17 -9.05
C LEU A 35 -23.92 7.47 -10.27
N ILE A 36 -22.93 6.61 -10.53
CA ILE A 36 -21.96 6.77 -11.62
C ILE A 36 -22.55 6.21 -12.92
N LEU A 37 -23.14 5.01 -12.84
CA LEU A 37 -23.67 4.29 -14.01
C LEU A 37 -24.87 5.00 -14.63
N ASP A 38 -25.77 5.56 -13.83
CA ASP A 38 -26.94 6.28 -14.33
C ASP A 38 -26.55 7.56 -15.06
N LYS A 39 -25.55 8.29 -14.55
CA LYS A 39 -24.97 9.44 -15.26
C LYS A 39 -24.27 9.02 -16.56
N ALA A 40 -23.60 7.87 -16.55
CA ALA A 40 -22.87 7.35 -17.71
C ALA A 40 -23.78 6.87 -18.85
N LYS A 41 -25.07 6.58 -18.58
CA LYS A 41 -26.06 6.31 -19.64
C LYS A 41 -26.35 7.53 -20.51
N CYS A 42 -26.30 8.72 -19.92
CA CYS A 42 -26.70 9.96 -20.57
C CYS A 42 -25.52 10.84 -21.00
N GLY A 43 -24.27 10.44 -20.72
CA GLY A 43 -23.10 11.25 -21.02
C GLY A 43 -21.76 10.62 -20.63
N LYS A 44 -20.68 11.39 -20.79
CA LYS A 44 -19.32 10.98 -20.41
C LYS A 44 -19.09 11.24 -18.92
N VAL A 45 -18.66 10.21 -18.20
CA VAL A 45 -18.34 10.28 -16.76
C VAL A 45 -16.91 9.83 -16.55
N ALA A 46 -16.19 10.51 -15.64
CA ALA A 46 -14.87 10.12 -15.19
C ALA A 46 -14.93 9.80 -13.68
N LEU A 47 -14.46 8.62 -13.29
CA LEU A 47 -14.24 8.26 -11.90
C LEU A 47 -12.75 8.45 -11.60
N LEU A 48 -12.43 9.43 -10.76
CA LEU A 48 -11.06 9.69 -10.32
C LEU A 48 -10.77 8.88 -9.07
N VAL A 49 -9.65 8.16 -9.06
CA VAL A 49 -9.23 7.28 -7.97
C VAL A 49 -7.81 7.65 -7.59
N PRO A 50 -7.47 7.77 -6.29
CA PRO A 50 -6.09 7.89 -5.86
C PRO A 50 -5.22 6.74 -6.38
N GLY A 51 -4.10 7.07 -7.01
CA GLY A 51 -3.15 6.09 -7.54
C GLY A 51 -3.57 5.50 -8.89
N ASP A 52 -3.48 4.18 -9.03
CA ASP A 52 -3.98 3.47 -10.21
C ASP A 52 -5.36 2.84 -9.91
N PRO A 53 -6.41 3.12 -10.70
CA PRO A 53 -7.78 2.70 -10.42
C PRO A 53 -7.99 1.19 -10.21
N LEU A 54 -7.13 0.34 -10.76
CA LEU A 54 -7.30 -1.13 -10.73
C LEU A 54 -6.23 -1.85 -9.90
N ILE A 55 -5.43 -1.12 -9.11
CA ILE A 55 -4.42 -1.69 -8.23
C ILE A 55 -4.89 -1.61 -6.78
N ALA A 56 -5.01 -2.76 -6.13
CA ALA A 56 -5.49 -2.89 -4.74
C ALA A 56 -6.89 -2.27 -4.51
N THR A 57 -7.78 -2.37 -5.51
CA THR A 57 -9.18 -1.92 -5.42
C THR A 57 -10.14 -2.98 -5.96
N THR A 58 -11.42 -2.82 -5.64
CA THR A 58 -12.56 -3.61 -6.14
C THR A 58 -13.22 -2.97 -7.37
N HIS A 59 -12.68 -1.88 -7.90
CA HIS A 59 -13.31 -1.07 -8.96
C HIS A 59 -13.49 -1.80 -10.29
N ILE A 60 -12.83 -2.94 -10.47
CA ILE A 60 -13.08 -3.82 -11.62
C ILE A 60 -14.55 -4.29 -11.68
N ALA A 61 -15.22 -4.47 -10.53
CA ALA A 61 -16.63 -4.85 -10.49
C ALA A 61 -17.53 -3.80 -11.16
N LEU A 62 -17.29 -2.51 -10.88
CA LEU A 62 -18.00 -1.39 -11.49
C LEU A 62 -17.81 -1.37 -13.02
N ARG A 63 -16.58 -1.61 -13.48
CA ARG A 63 -16.27 -1.66 -14.92
C ARG A 63 -16.98 -2.83 -15.61
N ILE A 64 -16.97 -4.03 -15.03
CA ILE A 64 -17.68 -5.20 -15.56
C ILE A 64 -19.17 -4.90 -15.67
N LYS A 65 -19.76 -4.28 -14.63
CA LYS A 65 -21.16 -3.89 -14.61
C LYS A 65 -21.49 -2.88 -15.71
N ALA A 66 -20.67 -1.85 -15.88
CA ALA A 66 -20.83 -0.85 -16.95
C ALA A 66 -20.84 -1.50 -18.35
N GLU A 67 -19.86 -2.36 -18.66
CA GLU A 67 -19.78 -3.03 -19.97
C GLU A 67 -20.97 -3.98 -20.21
N ARG A 68 -21.44 -4.69 -19.18
CA ARG A 68 -22.65 -5.52 -19.27
C ARG A 68 -23.92 -4.72 -19.56
N MET A 69 -23.96 -3.45 -19.15
CA MET A 69 -25.04 -2.52 -19.44
C MET A 69 -24.87 -1.81 -20.80
N GLY A 70 -23.86 -2.17 -21.59
CA GLY A 70 -23.55 -1.53 -22.87
C GLY A 70 -22.83 -0.19 -22.76
N ILE A 71 -22.41 0.21 -21.56
CA ILE A 71 -21.66 1.46 -21.32
C ILE A 71 -20.18 1.18 -21.57
N LYS A 72 -19.61 1.81 -22.60
CA LYS A 72 -18.20 1.65 -22.94
C LYS A 72 -17.28 2.33 -21.93
N THR A 73 -16.28 1.59 -21.47
CA THR A 73 -15.32 2.05 -20.46
C THR A 73 -13.92 2.18 -21.03
N ARG A 74 -13.13 3.10 -20.45
CA ARG A 74 -11.69 3.25 -20.71
C ARG A 74 -10.97 3.48 -19.39
N VAL A 75 -9.82 2.84 -19.21
CA VAL A 75 -8.95 3.05 -18.04
C VAL A 75 -7.83 4.01 -18.42
N VAL A 76 -7.57 4.98 -17.54
CA VAL A 76 -6.38 5.83 -17.59
C VAL A 76 -5.55 5.47 -16.38
N HIS A 77 -4.36 4.92 -16.62
CA HIS A 77 -3.46 4.47 -15.56
C HIS A 77 -2.82 5.65 -14.82
N GLY A 78 -2.44 5.40 -13.58
CA GLY A 78 -1.81 6.37 -12.69
C GLY A 78 -0.58 5.80 -11.99
N ALA A 79 0.17 6.65 -11.30
CA ALA A 79 1.26 6.18 -10.44
C ALA A 79 0.66 5.36 -9.28
N SER A 80 1.20 4.17 -9.02
CA SER A 80 0.72 3.28 -7.96
C SER A 80 1.76 3.16 -6.86
N ILE A 81 1.30 2.96 -5.61
CA ILE A 81 2.19 2.61 -4.51
C ILE A 81 2.97 1.33 -4.79
N VAL A 82 2.45 0.42 -5.61
CA VAL A 82 3.17 -0.80 -5.99
C VAL A 82 4.46 -0.47 -6.72
N SER A 83 4.40 0.38 -7.76
CA SER A 83 5.61 0.78 -8.48
C SER A 83 6.47 1.75 -7.68
N ALA A 84 5.85 2.67 -6.94
CA ALA A 84 6.57 3.65 -6.14
C ALA A 84 7.35 3.00 -4.99
N ALA A 85 6.76 2.08 -4.23
CA ALA A 85 7.42 1.43 -3.10
C ALA A 85 8.63 0.58 -3.55
N ILE A 86 8.49 -0.13 -4.67
CA ILE A 86 9.58 -0.89 -5.29
C ILE A 86 10.71 0.07 -5.70
N GLY A 87 10.39 1.12 -6.46
CA GLY A 87 11.40 2.07 -6.93
C GLY A 87 12.09 2.85 -5.81
N LEU A 88 11.34 3.28 -4.80
CA LEU A 88 11.83 4.07 -3.67
C LEU A 88 12.70 3.24 -2.71
N SER A 89 12.41 1.95 -2.54
CA SER A 89 13.23 1.06 -1.70
C SER A 89 14.50 0.59 -2.40
N GLY A 90 14.58 0.68 -3.74
CA GLY A 90 15.68 0.14 -4.53
C GLY A 90 15.70 -1.39 -4.61
N LEU A 91 14.68 -2.05 -4.07
CA LEU A 91 14.49 -3.50 -4.18
C LEU A 91 14.07 -3.88 -5.60
N GLN A 92 14.53 -5.01 -6.09
CA GLN A 92 14.31 -5.45 -7.46
C GLN A 92 12.87 -5.92 -7.64
N ASN A 93 12.18 -5.35 -8.64
CA ASN A 93 10.76 -5.60 -8.88
C ASN A 93 10.42 -7.10 -9.09
N TYR A 94 11.29 -7.86 -9.75
CA TYR A 94 11.10 -9.29 -10.01
C TYR A 94 11.33 -10.18 -8.78
N ARG A 95 11.82 -9.62 -7.68
CA ARG A 95 11.99 -10.30 -6.41
C ARG A 95 10.82 -10.07 -5.44
N PHE A 96 9.77 -9.38 -5.86
CA PHE A 96 8.55 -9.26 -5.07
C PHE A 96 7.62 -10.46 -5.28
N GLY A 97 7.15 -11.03 -4.18
CA GLY A 97 6.17 -12.10 -4.16
C GLY A 97 4.73 -11.58 -4.06
N LYS A 98 3.86 -12.40 -3.48
CA LYS A 98 2.46 -12.03 -3.28
C LYS A 98 2.37 -10.85 -2.30
N SER A 99 1.75 -9.75 -2.72
CA SER A 99 1.45 -8.62 -1.81
C SER A 99 0.29 -8.95 -0.88
N VAL A 100 0.21 -8.26 0.26
CA VAL A 100 -0.85 -8.46 1.25
C VAL A 100 -1.26 -7.16 1.92
N THR A 101 -2.47 -7.09 2.46
CA THR A 101 -2.92 -5.97 3.30
C THR A 101 -2.89 -6.41 4.75
N ILE A 102 -2.31 -5.59 5.64
CA ILE A 102 -2.35 -5.79 7.09
C ILE A 102 -3.60 -5.05 7.62
N PRO A 103 -4.69 -5.76 7.98
CA PRO A 103 -5.91 -5.15 8.48
C PRO A 103 -5.75 -4.67 9.92
N PHE A 104 -6.50 -3.65 10.33
CA PHE A 104 -6.65 -3.38 11.75
C PHE A 104 -7.29 -4.59 12.45
N PRO A 105 -6.87 -4.93 13.67
CA PRO A 105 -7.56 -5.94 14.47
C PRO A 105 -9.04 -5.57 14.65
N ASP A 106 -9.90 -6.58 14.57
CA ASP A 106 -11.34 -6.43 14.76
C ASP A 106 -11.85 -7.35 15.88
N LYS A 107 -13.17 -7.48 16.02
CA LYS A 107 -13.78 -8.35 17.04
C LYS A 107 -13.40 -9.83 16.88
N GLY A 108 -12.99 -10.25 15.69
CA GLY A 108 -12.50 -11.60 15.38
C GLY A 108 -11.00 -11.79 15.67
N GLY A 109 -10.31 -10.73 16.12
CA GLY A 109 -8.89 -10.76 16.46
C GLY A 109 -7.99 -10.25 15.33
N ILE A 110 -6.75 -10.72 15.33
CA ILE A 110 -5.76 -10.36 14.30
C ILE A 110 -5.81 -11.39 13.17
N SER A 111 -5.98 -10.92 11.93
CA SER A 111 -5.94 -11.79 10.76
C SER A 111 -4.57 -12.46 10.59
N GLN A 112 -4.57 -13.77 10.37
CA GLN A 112 -3.35 -14.56 10.13
C GLN A 112 -2.82 -14.41 8.70
N THR A 113 -3.64 -13.94 7.76
CA THR A 113 -3.30 -13.87 6.32
C THR A 113 -2.00 -13.10 6.04
N PRO A 114 -1.74 -11.92 6.63
CA PRO A 114 -0.48 -11.20 6.41
C PRO A 114 0.74 -12.02 6.78
N TYR A 115 0.70 -12.68 7.94
CA TYR A 115 1.79 -13.51 8.44
C TYR A 115 2.06 -14.71 7.53
N SER A 116 1.01 -15.41 7.09
CA SER A 116 1.15 -16.53 6.15
C SER A 116 1.76 -16.11 4.82
N VAL A 117 1.33 -14.97 4.25
CA VAL A 117 1.86 -14.48 2.97
C VAL A 117 3.33 -14.05 3.09
N ILE A 118 3.69 -13.34 4.15
CA ILE A 118 5.09 -12.95 4.41
C ILE A 118 5.97 -14.19 4.55
N THR A 119 5.51 -15.18 5.31
CA THR A 119 6.19 -16.48 5.49
C THR A 119 6.41 -17.20 4.17
N GLU A 120 5.37 -17.34 3.34
CA GLU A 120 5.45 -18.00 2.03
C GLU A 120 6.45 -17.30 1.09
N ASN A 121 6.47 -15.97 1.09
CA ASN A 121 7.41 -15.19 0.29
C ASN A 121 8.85 -15.34 0.81
N LYS A 122 9.07 -15.27 2.13
CA LYS A 122 10.40 -15.48 2.74
C LYS A 122 10.96 -16.86 2.39
N MET A 123 10.15 -17.92 2.47
CA MET A 123 10.54 -19.28 2.05
C MET A 123 10.99 -19.37 0.60
N ARG A 124 10.55 -18.44 -0.26
CA ARG A 124 10.91 -18.36 -1.69
C ARG A 124 11.97 -17.29 -1.98
N SER A 125 12.57 -16.69 -0.95
CA SER A 125 13.50 -15.55 -1.08
C SER A 125 12.90 -14.37 -1.85
N LEU A 126 11.63 -14.05 -1.58
CA LEU A 126 10.91 -12.93 -2.18
C LEU A 126 10.58 -11.84 -1.14
N HIS A 127 10.64 -10.58 -1.55
CA HIS A 127 10.15 -9.44 -0.77
C HIS A 127 8.62 -9.42 -0.75
N THR A 128 8.05 -8.91 0.33
CA THR A 128 6.60 -8.75 0.49
C THR A 128 6.24 -7.28 0.62
N LEU A 129 5.50 -6.75 -0.35
CA LEU A 129 4.85 -5.46 -0.20
C LEU A 129 3.57 -5.62 0.64
N CYS A 130 3.52 -4.91 1.76
CA CYS A 130 2.41 -4.88 2.69
C CYS A 130 1.68 -3.54 2.58
N PHE A 131 0.45 -3.58 2.08
CA PHE A 131 -0.49 -2.46 2.19
C PHE A 131 -0.97 -2.34 3.63
N LEU A 132 -1.15 -1.11 4.10
CA LEU A 132 -1.62 -0.84 5.45
C LEU A 132 -3.08 -0.41 5.42
N ASP A 133 -3.88 -0.89 6.36
CA ASP A 133 -5.33 -0.67 6.36
C ASP A 133 -5.70 0.80 6.54
N ILE A 134 -6.85 1.16 5.95
CA ILE A 134 -7.38 2.52 5.95
C ILE A 134 -8.88 2.47 6.25
N ARG A 135 -9.25 3.11 7.37
CA ARG A 135 -10.65 3.40 7.72
C ARG A 135 -10.91 4.88 7.48
N ALA A 136 -11.12 5.23 6.21
CA ALA A 136 -11.22 6.62 5.76
C ALA A 136 -12.37 7.40 6.43
N GLU A 137 -13.49 6.74 6.74
CA GLU A 137 -14.64 7.36 7.42
C GLU A 137 -14.33 7.73 8.89
N GLU A 138 -13.40 6.99 9.51
CA GLU A 138 -12.90 7.24 10.88
C GLU A 138 -11.64 8.13 10.87
N ALA A 139 -11.19 8.60 9.70
CA ALA A 139 -9.90 9.26 9.50
C ALA A 139 -8.70 8.49 10.10
N ARG A 140 -8.80 7.15 10.14
CA ARG A 140 -7.81 6.27 10.75
C ARG A 140 -7.00 5.55 9.68
N TYR A 141 -5.68 5.73 9.73
CA TYR A 141 -4.72 5.20 8.77
C TYR A 141 -3.66 4.42 9.54
N MET A 142 -3.45 3.16 9.18
CA MET A 142 -2.47 2.33 9.87
C MET A 142 -1.04 2.84 9.60
N THR A 143 -0.28 2.98 10.68
CA THR A 143 1.13 3.37 10.64
C THR A 143 2.06 2.16 10.47
N VAL A 144 3.31 2.39 10.04
CA VAL A 144 4.35 1.34 10.02
C VAL A 144 4.52 0.71 11.40
N LYS A 145 4.51 1.55 12.45
CA LYS A 145 4.59 1.10 13.85
C LYS A 145 3.48 0.10 14.18
N GLU A 146 2.21 0.49 13.99
CA GLU A 146 1.07 -0.40 14.28
C GLU A 146 1.14 -1.69 13.46
N ALA A 147 1.54 -1.61 12.19
CA ALA A 147 1.67 -2.77 11.32
C ALA A 147 2.75 -3.74 11.81
N LEU A 148 3.91 -3.24 12.24
CA LEU A 148 5.00 -4.05 12.80
C LEU A 148 4.60 -4.66 14.14
N GLU A 149 3.91 -3.92 15.01
CA GLU A 149 3.37 -4.44 16.28
C GLU A 149 2.38 -5.58 16.04
N ILE A 150 1.50 -5.45 15.03
CA ILE A 150 0.59 -6.51 14.61
C ILE A 150 1.36 -7.76 14.14
N LEU A 151 2.39 -7.59 13.31
CA LEU A 151 3.18 -8.72 12.80
C LEU A 151 3.97 -9.42 13.92
N LEU A 152 4.53 -8.67 14.88
CA LEU A 152 5.20 -9.24 16.05
C LEU A 152 4.23 -10.02 16.94
N ALA A 153 3.02 -9.51 17.16
CA ALA A 153 1.98 -10.23 17.91
C ALA A 153 1.56 -11.53 17.19
N LEU A 154 1.55 -11.55 15.86
CA LEU A 154 1.31 -12.77 15.07
C LEU A 154 2.47 -13.76 15.21
N GLU A 155 3.72 -13.30 15.21
CA GLU A 155 4.89 -14.15 15.48
C GLU A 155 4.81 -14.77 16.88
N GLU A 156 4.43 -14.02 17.92
CA GLU A 156 4.30 -14.57 19.30
C GLU A 156 3.30 -15.74 19.38
N CYS A 157 2.24 -15.70 18.56
CA CYS A 157 1.26 -16.76 18.46
C CYS A 157 1.75 -17.97 17.63
N ASN A 158 2.45 -17.72 16.51
CA ASN A 158 2.82 -18.76 15.55
C ASN A 158 4.19 -19.41 15.83
N LYS A 159 5.14 -18.66 16.42
CA LYS A 159 6.47 -19.08 16.84
C LYS A 159 7.27 -19.79 15.74
N LEU A 160 7.29 -19.22 14.55
CA LEU A 160 8.07 -19.76 13.42
C LEU A 160 9.47 -19.14 13.32
N GLY A 161 9.74 -18.05 14.05
CA GLY A 161 11.02 -17.34 14.01
C GLY A 161 11.28 -16.66 12.66
N LEU A 162 10.22 -16.13 12.02
CA LEU A 162 10.30 -15.57 10.67
C LEU A 162 10.10 -14.06 10.63
N ILE A 163 9.52 -13.48 11.67
CA ILE A 163 9.36 -12.04 11.83
C ILE A 163 9.82 -11.64 13.23
N GLU A 164 11.11 -11.42 13.39
CA GLU A 164 11.72 -11.09 14.67
C GLU A 164 12.10 -9.61 14.79
N ARG A 165 12.29 -9.15 16.03
CA ARG A 165 12.65 -7.76 16.36
C ARG A 165 13.91 -7.23 15.65
N GLY A 166 14.83 -8.12 15.29
CA GLY A 166 16.07 -7.81 14.57
C GLY A 166 15.94 -7.84 13.05
N ASP A 167 14.84 -8.36 12.51
CA ASP A 167 14.68 -8.53 11.07
C ASP A 167 14.60 -7.21 10.33
N LEU A 168 15.11 -7.21 9.11
CA LEU A 168 15.03 -6.07 8.21
C LEU A 168 13.58 -5.80 7.80
N ALA A 169 13.18 -4.55 7.86
CA ALA A 169 11.96 -4.03 7.26
C ALA A 169 12.23 -2.69 6.57
N VAL A 170 11.32 -2.26 5.70
CA VAL A 170 11.37 -0.93 5.07
C VAL A 170 10.02 -0.25 5.23
N GLY A 171 10.00 0.85 5.96
CA GLY A 171 8.83 1.73 6.04
C GLY A 171 8.91 2.83 5.00
N ILE A 172 7.76 3.14 4.39
CA ILE A 172 7.61 4.21 3.40
C ILE A 172 6.41 5.05 3.80
N ALA A 173 6.56 6.37 3.86
CA ALA A 173 5.50 7.31 4.16
C ALA A 173 5.40 8.37 3.06
N ARG A 174 4.15 8.73 2.72
CA ARG A 174 3.79 9.80 1.78
C ARG A 174 4.53 9.68 0.43
N ALA A 175 4.64 8.46 -0.10
CA ALA A 175 5.28 8.20 -1.38
C ALA A 175 4.73 9.11 -2.50
N GLY A 176 5.63 9.74 -3.26
CA GLY A 176 5.28 10.70 -4.32
C GLY A 176 5.17 12.16 -3.85
N SER A 177 5.22 12.43 -2.55
CA SER A 177 5.32 13.79 -2.01
C SER A 177 6.79 14.27 -1.97
N LYS A 178 6.99 15.58 -1.82
CA LYS A 178 8.34 16.17 -1.64
C LYS A 178 8.96 15.82 -0.28
N ASP A 179 8.11 15.53 0.69
CA ASP A 179 8.44 15.17 2.06
C ASP A 179 8.28 13.67 2.31
N ALA A 180 8.39 12.84 1.26
CA ALA A 180 8.34 11.39 1.38
C ALA A 180 9.46 10.88 2.31
N THR A 181 9.11 9.94 3.20
CA THR A 181 10.07 9.36 4.15
C THR A 181 10.24 7.88 3.83
N ILE A 182 11.48 7.45 3.64
CA ILE A 182 11.85 6.06 3.40
C ILE A 182 12.89 5.70 4.45
N LYS A 183 12.63 4.66 5.24
CA LYS A 183 13.56 4.19 6.26
C LYS A 183 13.58 2.67 6.29
N ALA A 184 14.77 2.11 6.17
CA ALA A 184 15.06 0.70 6.34
C ALA A 184 15.84 0.49 7.64
N GLY A 185 15.61 -0.64 8.29
CA GLY A 185 16.24 -0.97 9.56
C GLY A 185 15.61 -2.20 10.20
N SER A 186 16.09 -2.54 11.38
CA SER A 186 15.47 -3.60 12.17
C SER A 186 14.05 -3.21 12.56
N ILE A 187 13.15 -4.20 12.72
CA ILE A 187 11.78 -3.96 13.18
C ILE A 187 11.75 -3.09 14.46
N SER A 188 12.69 -3.33 15.38
CA SER A 188 12.80 -2.58 16.62
C SER A 188 13.16 -1.10 16.42
N GLU A 189 14.03 -0.79 15.47
CA GLU A 189 14.36 0.60 15.11
C GLU A 189 13.14 1.28 14.48
N LEU A 190 12.47 0.61 13.55
CA LEU A 190 11.35 1.20 12.81
C LEU A 190 10.11 1.46 13.67
N ILE A 191 9.84 0.63 14.69
CA ILE A 191 8.77 0.87 15.67
C ILE A 191 8.99 2.19 16.43
N ASN A 192 10.23 2.60 16.62
CA ASN A 192 10.60 3.82 17.33
C ASN A 192 10.88 5.02 16.41
N PHE A 193 10.86 4.82 15.09
CA PHE A 193 11.13 5.86 14.11
C PHE A 193 9.86 6.65 13.78
N ASP A 194 9.97 7.98 13.71
CA ASP A 194 8.87 8.84 13.29
C ASP A 194 8.84 8.96 11.75
N PHE A 195 7.90 8.26 11.15
CA PHE A 195 7.64 8.32 9.71
C PHE A 195 6.85 9.58 9.29
N GLY A 196 6.35 10.37 10.25
CA GLY A 196 5.42 11.46 10.02
C GLY A 196 3.99 10.99 9.73
N GLY A 197 3.24 11.81 9.00
CA GLY A 197 1.82 11.55 8.70
C GLY A 197 1.57 10.52 7.59
N PRO A 198 0.35 9.95 7.52
CA PRO A 198 -0.06 8.97 6.51
C PRO A 198 -0.11 9.54 5.08
N PRO A 199 -0.24 8.68 4.04
CA PRO A 199 -0.34 7.22 4.10
C PRO A 199 1.03 6.55 4.23
N HIS A 200 1.05 5.39 4.91
CA HIS A 200 2.23 4.56 5.12
C HIS A 200 2.14 3.25 4.33
N SER A 201 3.27 2.64 4.06
CA SER A 201 3.42 1.32 3.43
C SER A 201 4.62 0.61 4.04
N LEU A 202 4.57 -0.72 4.07
CA LEU A 202 5.62 -1.54 4.67
C LEU A 202 6.11 -2.56 3.64
N ILE A 203 7.41 -2.78 3.60
CA ILE A 203 8.01 -3.90 2.87
C ILE A 203 8.73 -4.77 3.88
N ILE A 204 8.51 -6.08 3.81
CA ILE A 204 9.32 -7.09 4.50
C ILE A 204 10.21 -7.73 3.42
N PRO A 205 11.52 -7.40 3.37
CA PRO A 205 12.44 -7.99 2.41
C PRO A 205 12.63 -9.50 2.64
N SER A 206 13.15 -10.20 1.64
CA SER A 206 13.69 -11.54 1.83
C SER A 206 14.97 -11.51 2.65
N ASP A 207 15.31 -12.63 3.29
CA ASP A 207 16.53 -12.75 4.10
C ASP A 207 17.82 -12.73 3.25
N ASN A 208 17.69 -12.96 1.94
CA ASN A 208 18.77 -12.86 0.96
C ASN A 208 18.56 -11.61 0.09
N LEU A 209 19.52 -10.71 0.03
CA LEU A 209 19.51 -9.53 -0.83
C LEU A 209 20.51 -9.67 -1.97
N HIS A 210 20.19 -9.06 -3.10
CA HIS A 210 21.20 -8.79 -4.12
C HIS A 210 22.10 -7.63 -3.66
N PHE A 211 23.39 -7.61 -4.05
CA PHE A 211 24.32 -6.58 -3.58
C PHE A 211 23.83 -5.14 -3.87
N MET A 212 23.27 -4.89 -5.05
CA MET A 212 22.68 -3.58 -5.40
C MET A 212 21.46 -3.21 -4.53
N GLU A 213 20.70 -4.20 -4.04
CA GLU A 213 19.57 -3.94 -3.15
C GLU A 213 20.06 -3.49 -1.78
N ALA A 214 21.08 -4.17 -1.23
CA ALA A 214 21.70 -3.77 0.02
C ALA A 214 22.32 -2.36 -0.06
N GLU A 215 23.07 -2.07 -1.13
CA GLU A 215 23.63 -0.74 -1.40
C GLU A 215 22.54 0.33 -1.52
N ALA A 216 21.45 0.04 -2.23
CA ALA A 216 20.33 0.95 -2.37
C ALA A 216 19.62 1.22 -1.03
N LEU A 217 19.40 0.19 -0.21
CA LEU A 217 18.79 0.35 1.10
C LEU A 217 19.67 1.21 2.02
N ILE A 218 20.98 0.97 2.04
CA ILE A 218 21.93 1.77 2.85
C ILE A 218 21.96 3.22 2.38
N THR A 219 22.05 3.43 1.06
CA THR A 219 22.26 4.76 0.48
C THR A 219 20.98 5.61 0.45
N LEU A 220 19.83 4.99 0.13
CA LEU A 220 18.58 5.69 -0.17
C LEU A 220 17.54 5.58 0.95
N ALA A 221 17.62 4.53 1.78
CA ALA A 221 16.69 4.27 2.87
C ALA A 221 17.36 4.29 4.25
N ASP A 222 18.60 4.78 4.35
CA ASP A 222 19.37 4.89 5.59
C ASP A 222 19.45 3.56 6.36
N ALA A 223 19.57 2.43 5.64
CA ALA A 223 19.66 1.13 6.28
C ALA A 223 20.98 0.97 7.06
N PRO A 224 20.97 0.25 8.18
CA PRO A 224 22.18 -0.06 8.92
C PRO A 224 23.13 -0.96 8.11
N ARG A 225 24.44 -0.85 8.37
CA ARG A 225 25.47 -1.55 7.57
C ARG A 225 25.41 -3.08 7.62
N TRP A 226 24.82 -3.66 8.66
CA TRP A 226 24.67 -5.12 8.75
C TRP A 226 23.81 -5.68 7.63
N VAL A 227 23.03 -4.87 6.92
CA VAL A 227 22.30 -5.28 5.71
C VAL A 227 23.24 -5.83 4.62
N MET A 228 24.53 -5.46 4.61
CA MET A 228 25.53 -6.06 3.72
C MET A 228 25.79 -7.54 4.02
N GLU A 229 25.56 -7.99 5.25
CA GLU A 229 25.71 -9.41 5.65
C GLU A 229 24.56 -10.28 5.11
N MET A 230 23.47 -9.66 4.64
CA MET A 230 22.33 -10.34 4.00
C MET A 230 22.56 -10.59 2.51
N ILE A 231 23.70 -10.17 1.93
CA ILE A 231 23.98 -10.38 0.51
C ILE A 231 24.26 -11.87 0.26
N LYS A 232 23.63 -12.41 -0.78
CA LYS A 232 23.87 -13.78 -1.25
C LYS A 232 24.28 -13.83 -2.72
#